data_AF-A0A2J4GA16-F1
#
_entry.id   AF-A0A2J4GA16-F1
#
_cell.length_a   1.000
_cell.length_b   1.000
_cell.length_c   1.000
_cell.angle_alpha   90.00
_cell.angle_beta   90.00
_cell.angle_gamma   90.00
#
_symmetry.space_group_name_H-M   'P 1'
#
loop_
_entity.id
_entity.type
_entity.pdbx_description
1 polymer ?
#
loop_
_entity_poly.entity_id
_entity_poly.type
_entity_poly.pdbx_seq_one_letter_code
_entity_poly.pdbx_strand_id
1 'polypeptide(L)'
;MKTIGIVHLLPPYIPVPPHYYGGTERVAYALFKKLHEIRHSEDYPILPILIGKISTSIDKHLSEYIINIDDLIPDADKLNIHVFMFHILGKVEAIKREFCMDRILIHNHVIQRDSWIHLAYTKYKSLSTLHYDPPLLAHFRLRIILPKNTLFGAISQNQYLRLKSILGPNLIAYVHNGLELREYPFSRSKDDYFISINI
;
A
#
# COMPACT_ATOMS: atom_id res chain seq x y z
N MET A 1 -2.65 24.35 -9.61
CA MET A 1 -3.34 23.12 -10.05
C MET A 1 -3.99 22.45 -8.84
N LYS A 2 -5.04 21.64 -8.99
CA LYS A 2 -5.65 20.93 -7.85
C LYS A 2 -4.80 19.73 -7.45
N THR A 3 -4.34 19.68 -6.21
CA THR A 3 -3.44 18.65 -5.68
C THR A 3 -4.22 17.38 -5.33
N ILE A 4 -3.74 16.24 -5.81
CA ILE A 4 -4.25 14.91 -5.50
C ILE A 4 -3.31 14.27 -4.48
N GLY A 5 -3.78 14.12 -3.25
CA GLY A 5 -3.10 13.31 -2.25
C GLY A 5 -3.23 11.81 -2.55
N ILE A 6 -2.11 11.10 -2.57
CA ILE A 6 -2.09 9.64 -2.61
C ILE A 6 -1.66 9.15 -1.24
N VAL A 7 -2.61 8.67 -0.44
CA VAL A 7 -2.36 8.22 0.93
C VAL A 7 -2.14 6.71 0.92
N HIS A 8 -0.89 6.28 1.01
CA HIS A 8 -0.48 4.89 1.14
C HIS A 8 -0.71 4.41 2.58
N LEU A 9 -1.55 3.39 2.76
CA LEU A 9 -1.80 2.76 4.04
C LEU A 9 -1.06 1.42 4.09
N LEU A 10 -0.12 1.27 5.02
CA LEU A 10 0.64 0.03 5.23
C LEU A 10 0.17 -0.68 6.50
N PRO A 11 0.35 -2.02 6.58
CA PRO A 11 0.12 -2.76 7.82
C PRO A 11 0.92 -2.15 8.99
N PRO A 12 0.37 -2.14 10.22
CA PRO A 12 1.06 -1.53 11.36
C PRO A 12 2.16 -2.42 11.98
N TYR A 13 2.52 -3.53 11.34
CA TYR A 13 3.35 -4.57 11.97
C TYR A 13 4.84 -4.43 11.68
N ILE A 14 5.19 -4.13 10.42
CA ILE A 14 6.57 -4.12 9.94
C ILE A 14 7.01 -2.66 9.73
N PRO A 15 8.15 -2.24 10.31
CA PRO A 15 8.70 -0.91 10.08
C PRO A 15 9.07 -0.65 8.62
N VAL A 16 8.98 0.62 8.22
CA VAL A 16 9.22 1.10 6.86
C VAL A 16 10.29 2.21 6.92
N PRO A 17 11.35 2.15 6.09
CA PRO A 17 11.73 1.02 5.23
C PRO A 17 12.01 -0.26 6.05
N PRO A 18 11.74 -1.45 5.50
CA PRO A 18 12.05 -2.71 6.19
C PRO A 18 13.56 -2.99 6.18
N HIS A 19 14.11 -3.34 7.34
CA HIS A 19 15.53 -3.72 7.47
C HIS A 19 15.84 -5.11 6.90
N TYR A 20 14.91 -6.06 7.06
CA TYR A 20 15.06 -7.44 6.62
C TYR A 20 13.98 -7.78 5.58
N TYR A 21 13.03 -8.64 5.96
CA TYR A 21 11.87 -9.01 5.18
C TYR A 21 10.73 -8.00 5.33
N GLY A 22 10.04 -7.76 4.23
CA GLY A 22 8.89 -6.87 4.16
C GLY A 22 8.48 -6.73 2.70
N GLY A 23 7.79 -7.74 2.16
CA GLY A 23 7.41 -7.75 0.74
C GLY A 23 6.50 -6.56 0.40
N THR A 24 5.38 -6.46 1.13
CA THR A 24 4.42 -5.37 1.00
C THR A 24 5.03 -4.01 1.33
N GLU A 25 5.75 -3.92 2.44
CA GLU A 25 6.33 -2.70 2.98
C GLU A 25 7.41 -2.14 2.06
N ARG A 26 8.28 -3.01 1.52
CA ARG A 26 9.32 -2.63 0.55
C ARG A 26 8.70 -2.13 -0.74
N VAL A 27 7.68 -2.82 -1.26
CA VAL A 27 6.96 -2.39 -2.48
C VAL A 27 6.29 -1.03 -2.29
N ALA A 28 5.55 -0.86 -1.19
CA ALA A 28 4.85 0.39 -0.92
C ALA A 28 5.82 1.56 -0.67
N TYR A 29 6.94 1.33 0.03
CA TYR A 29 7.98 2.34 0.24
C TYR A 29 8.69 2.72 -1.06
N ALA A 30 9.05 1.74 -1.91
CA ALA A 30 9.66 2.01 -3.21
C ALA A 30 8.73 2.82 -4.12
N LEU A 31 7.43 2.48 -4.13
CA LEU A 31 6.41 3.23 -4.86
C LEU A 31 6.28 4.67 -4.34
N PHE A 32 6.21 4.84 -3.03
CA PHE A 32 6.16 6.15 -2.39
C PHE A 32 7.37 7.02 -2.76
N LYS A 33 8.60 6.47 -2.67
CA LYS A 33 9.83 7.16 -3.09
C LYS A 33 9.74 7.61 -4.56
N LYS A 34 9.31 6.72 -5.44
CA LYS A 34 9.22 7.02 -6.87
C LYS A 34 8.16 8.08 -7.19
N LEU A 35 7.01 8.05 -6.52
CA LEU A 35 5.99 9.10 -6.66
C LEU A 35 6.50 10.44 -6.15
N HIS A 36 7.31 10.45 -5.10
CA HIS A 36 7.93 11.66 -4.58
C HIS A 36 8.94 12.25 -5.59
N GLU A 37 9.78 11.42 -6.20
CA GLU A 37 10.68 11.84 -7.29
C GLU A 37 9.90 12.44 -8.48
N ILE A 38 8.87 11.73 -8.96
CA ILE A 38 8.05 12.12 -10.11
C ILE A 38 7.36 13.47 -9.88
N ARG A 39 6.86 13.70 -8.65
CA ARG A 39 6.25 14.99 -8.26
C ARG A 39 7.19 16.16 -8.53
N HIS A 40 8.46 16.03 -8.19
CA HIS A 40 9.45 17.10 -8.34
C HIS A 40 9.99 17.22 -9.76
N SER A 41 10.08 16.12 -10.51
CA SER A 41 10.65 16.14 -11.87
C SER A 41 9.66 16.59 -12.94
N GLU A 42 8.36 16.34 -12.76
CA GLU A 42 7.35 16.50 -13.82
C GLU A 42 6.22 17.49 -13.46
N ASP A 43 6.36 18.24 -12.36
CA ASP A 43 5.34 19.16 -11.81
C ASP A 43 3.93 18.53 -11.75
N TYR A 44 3.88 17.22 -11.50
CA TYR A 44 2.60 16.54 -11.35
C TYR A 44 1.94 16.99 -10.05
N PRO A 45 0.62 17.28 -10.07
CA PRO A 45 -0.12 17.71 -8.89
C PRO A 45 -0.45 16.52 -7.98
N ILE A 46 0.52 15.64 -7.72
CA ILE A 46 0.41 14.51 -6.81
C ILE A 46 1.16 14.80 -5.52
N LEU A 47 0.59 14.40 -4.40
CA LEU A 47 1.22 14.50 -3.09
C LEU A 47 1.18 13.11 -2.43
N PRO A 48 2.25 12.30 -2.56
CA PRO A 48 2.29 11.00 -1.91
C PRO A 48 2.49 11.18 -0.41
N ILE A 49 1.67 10.51 0.39
CA ILE A 49 1.81 10.41 1.85
C ILE A 49 1.87 8.92 2.20
N LEU A 50 2.81 8.56 3.06
CA LEU A 50 2.97 7.19 3.55
C LEU A 50 2.54 7.13 5.01
N ILE A 51 1.68 6.17 5.35
CA ILE A 51 1.31 5.90 6.73
C ILE A 51 1.64 4.44 7.06
N GLY A 52 2.51 4.25 8.04
CA GLY A 52 2.94 2.93 8.48
C GLY A 52 3.80 3.01 9.74
N LYS A 53 4.26 1.86 10.22
CA LYS A 53 5.25 1.81 11.30
C LYS A 53 6.60 2.25 10.76
N ILE A 54 7.29 3.13 11.47
CA ILE A 54 8.47 3.84 10.91
C ILE A 54 9.77 3.31 11.50
N SER A 55 10.74 3.06 10.62
CA SER A 55 12.14 2.81 11.00
C SER A 55 12.90 4.12 11.20
N THR A 56 13.94 4.11 12.03
CA THR A 56 14.87 5.24 12.23
C THR A 56 15.72 5.58 10.99
N SER A 57 15.70 4.74 9.95
CA SER A 57 16.54 4.86 8.75
C SER A 57 15.92 5.65 7.59
N ILE A 58 14.87 6.43 7.85
CA ILE A 58 14.19 7.22 6.82
C ILE A 58 15.06 8.41 6.36
N ASP A 59 15.08 8.63 5.05
CA ASP A 59 15.64 9.85 4.46
C ASP A 59 14.91 11.09 4.99
N LYS A 60 15.68 12.04 5.53
CA LYS A 60 15.20 13.30 6.08
C LYS A 60 14.35 14.12 5.10
N HIS A 61 14.59 13.99 3.79
CA HIS A 61 13.78 14.69 2.78
C HIS A 61 12.38 14.08 2.62
N LEU A 62 12.21 12.81 3.00
CA LEU A 62 10.94 12.12 2.91
C LEU A 62 10.12 12.19 4.20
N SER A 63 10.76 12.48 5.35
CA SER A 63 10.12 12.38 6.66
C SER A 63 8.89 13.28 6.81
N GLU A 64 8.81 14.41 6.12
CA GLU A 64 7.64 15.31 6.18
C GLU A 64 6.38 14.73 5.52
N TYR A 65 6.52 13.71 4.67
CA TYR A 65 5.42 13.03 3.97
C TYR A 65 5.13 11.64 4.53
N ILE A 66 5.79 11.27 5.62
CA ILE A 66 5.68 9.97 6.24
C ILE A 66 5.12 10.18 7.64
N ILE A 67 3.95 9.59 7.89
CA ILE A 67 3.27 9.67 9.17
C ILE A 67 3.48 8.36 9.90
N ASN A 68 4.07 8.44 11.10
CA ASN A 68 4.21 7.27 11.94
C ASN A 68 2.86 6.84 12.50
N ILE A 69 2.51 5.58 12.27
CA ILE A 69 1.22 5.04 12.67
C ILE A 69 1.06 5.04 14.20
N ASP A 70 2.14 4.85 14.95
CA ASP A 70 2.12 4.81 16.41
C ASP A 70 1.81 6.19 17.02
N ASP A 71 2.10 7.28 16.29
CA ASP A 71 1.73 8.65 16.70
C ASP A 71 0.24 8.94 16.46
N LEU A 72 -0.36 8.30 15.45
CA LEU A 72 -1.78 8.45 15.13
C LEU A 72 -2.67 7.54 15.97
N ILE A 73 -2.20 6.32 16.19
CA ILE A 73 -2.91 5.21 16.81
C ILE A 73 -1.87 4.46 17.66
N PRO A 74 -1.72 4.81 18.95
CA PRO A 74 -0.83 4.08 19.85
C PRO A 74 -1.18 2.58 19.87
N ASP A 75 -0.16 1.72 19.88
CA ASP A 75 -0.31 0.27 19.86
C ASP A 75 -1.10 -0.27 18.65
N ALA A 76 -0.97 0.37 17.48
CA ALA A 76 -1.68 -0.03 16.27
C ALA A 76 -1.43 -1.50 15.86
N ASP A 77 -0.25 -2.04 16.16
CA ASP A 77 0.14 -3.43 15.89
C ASP A 77 -0.61 -4.46 16.75
N LYS A 78 -1.21 -4.03 17.87
CA LYS A 78 -2.03 -4.90 18.74
C LYS A 78 -3.50 -4.94 18.32
N LEU A 79 -3.91 -4.08 17.39
CA LEU A 79 -5.31 -4.00 16.95
C LEU A 79 -5.65 -5.09 15.93
N ASN A 80 -6.89 -5.56 16.00
CA ASN A 80 -7.54 -6.25 14.88
C ASN A 80 -7.53 -5.34 13.64
N ILE A 81 -7.23 -5.89 12.46
CA ILE A 81 -7.17 -5.17 11.19
C ILE A 81 -8.40 -4.30 10.90
N HIS A 82 -9.60 -4.73 11.27
CA HIS A 82 -10.83 -3.98 11.03
C HIS A 82 -10.93 -2.75 11.93
N VAL A 83 -10.50 -2.89 13.20
CA VAL A 83 -10.44 -1.78 14.15
C VAL A 83 -9.37 -0.79 13.70
N PHE A 84 -8.20 -1.29 13.31
CA PHE A 84 -7.13 -0.50 12.71
C PHE A 84 -7.63 0.30 11.49
N MET A 85 -8.28 -0.37 10.53
CA MET A 85 -8.82 0.27 9.33
C MET A 85 -9.85 1.35 9.67
N PHE A 86 -10.74 1.10 10.62
CA PHE A 86 -11.72 2.09 11.07
C PHE A 86 -11.04 3.34 11.64
N HIS A 87 -10.06 3.16 12.54
CA HIS A 87 -9.32 4.27 13.12
C HIS A 87 -8.57 5.08 12.06
N ILE A 88 -7.80 4.42 11.19
CA ILE A 88 -6.98 5.15 10.22
C ILE A 88 -7.83 5.88 9.19
N LEU A 89 -8.92 5.28 8.71
CA LEU A 89 -9.86 5.95 7.80
C LEU A 89 -10.52 7.17 8.46
N GLY A 90 -10.78 7.11 9.77
CA GLY A 90 -11.25 8.26 10.55
C GLY A 90 -10.25 9.43 10.61
N LYS A 91 -8.94 9.18 10.40
CA LYS A 91 -7.89 10.21 10.39
C LYS A 91 -7.63 10.82 9.00
N VAL A 92 -8.06 10.16 7.92
CA VAL A 92 -7.75 10.59 6.53
C VAL A 92 -8.21 12.03 6.23
N GLU A 93 -9.35 12.49 6.76
CA GLU A 93 -9.78 13.89 6.55
C GLU A 93 -8.89 14.90 7.30
N ALA A 94 -8.37 14.56 8.48
CA ALA A 94 -7.44 15.44 9.17
C ALA A 94 -6.14 15.58 8.37
N ILE A 95 -5.62 14.46 7.86
CA ILE A 95 -4.44 14.42 6.98
C ILE A 95 -4.70 15.22 5.71
N LYS A 96 -5.88 15.09 5.09
CA LYS A 96 -6.28 15.88 3.92
C LYS A 96 -6.11 17.40 4.16
N ARG A 97 -6.53 17.86 5.34
CA ARG A 97 -6.49 19.27 5.72
C ARG A 97 -5.08 19.73 6.05
N GLU A 98 -4.33 18.93 6.82
CA GLU A 98 -2.95 19.21 7.20
C GLU A 98 -2.05 19.40 5.98
N PHE A 99 -2.21 18.55 4.97
CA PHE A 99 -1.42 18.57 3.74
C PHE A 99 -2.07 19.36 2.60
N CYS A 100 -3.13 20.14 2.87
CA CYS A 100 -3.80 21.00 1.90
C CYS A 100 -4.20 20.30 0.57
N MET A 101 -4.68 19.06 0.66
CA MET A 101 -5.03 18.26 -0.52
C MET A 101 -6.45 18.58 -1.02
N ASP A 102 -6.61 18.85 -2.31
CA ASP A 102 -7.93 19.04 -2.93
C ASP A 102 -8.71 17.73 -3.04
N ARG A 103 -8.01 16.64 -3.36
CA ARG A 103 -8.57 15.31 -3.58
C ARG A 103 -7.69 14.25 -2.92
N ILE A 104 -8.30 13.11 -2.57
CA ILE A 104 -7.59 11.96 -2.03
C ILE A 104 -7.88 10.72 -2.86
N LEU A 105 -6.81 9.97 -3.11
CA LEU A 105 -6.81 8.56 -3.44
C LEU A 105 -6.19 7.80 -2.26
N ILE A 106 -6.94 6.88 -1.66
CA ILE A 106 -6.40 5.96 -0.64
C ILE A 106 -5.78 4.77 -1.35
N HIS A 107 -4.47 4.57 -1.21
CA HIS A 107 -3.79 3.38 -1.70
C HIS A 107 -3.54 2.40 -0.56
N ASN A 108 -4.40 1.40 -0.46
CA ASN A 108 -4.36 0.38 0.57
C ASN A 108 -3.38 -0.75 0.23
N HIS A 109 -2.40 -0.94 1.11
CA HIS A 109 -1.50 -2.09 1.13
C HIS A 109 -1.74 -3.00 2.35
N VAL A 110 -2.70 -2.65 3.22
CA VAL A 110 -3.10 -3.36 4.46
C VAL A 110 -3.87 -4.64 4.15
N ILE A 111 -3.69 -5.25 2.97
CA ILE A 111 -4.51 -6.39 2.56
C ILE A 111 -3.99 -7.61 3.30
N GLN A 112 -4.51 -7.79 4.51
CA GLN A 112 -4.65 -9.03 5.24
C GLN A 112 -6.11 -9.04 5.72
N ARG A 113 -6.76 -10.21 5.73
CA ARG A 113 -8.07 -10.44 6.37
C ARG A 113 -9.17 -9.43 5.96
N ASP A 114 -9.32 -9.20 4.65
CA ASP A 114 -10.43 -8.42 4.07
C ASP A 114 -10.54 -6.95 4.52
N SER A 115 -9.41 -6.34 4.88
CA SER A 115 -9.31 -4.90 5.23
C SER A 115 -9.92 -3.95 4.19
N TRP A 116 -9.91 -4.36 2.92
CA TRP A 116 -10.50 -3.63 1.80
C TRP A 116 -12.01 -3.39 1.93
N ILE A 117 -12.74 -4.18 2.74
CA ILE A 117 -14.16 -3.99 3.00
C ILE A 117 -14.44 -2.59 3.57
N HIS A 118 -13.55 -2.10 4.45
CA HIS A 118 -13.70 -0.78 5.06
C HIS A 118 -13.60 0.36 4.04
N LEU A 119 -12.90 0.13 2.93
CA LEU A 119 -12.76 1.12 1.86
C LEU A 119 -14.06 1.33 1.08
N ALA A 120 -14.97 0.35 1.08
CA ALA A 120 -16.29 0.47 0.47
C ALA A 120 -17.10 1.61 1.10
N TYR A 121 -16.86 1.92 2.37
CA TYR A 121 -17.61 2.90 3.16
C TYR A 121 -16.98 4.29 3.21
N THR A 122 -15.81 4.48 2.60
CA THR A 122 -15.19 5.83 2.53
C THR A 122 -15.76 6.62 1.35
N LYS A 123 -15.86 7.94 1.51
CA LYS A 123 -16.21 8.86 0.41
C LYS A 123 -15.10 9.03 -0.64
N TYR A 124 -13.88 8.57 -0.32
CA TYR A 124 -12.71 8.69 -1.18
C TYR A 124 -12.64 7.54 -2.17
N LYS A 125 -12.03 7.81 -3.33
CA LYS A 125 -11.59 6.73 -4.21
C LYS A 125 -10.47 5.96 -3.50
N SER A 126 -10.47 4.66 -3.68
CA SER A 126 -9.49 3.77 -3.08
C SER A 126 -8.96 2.77 -4.10
N LEU A 127 -7.69 2.43 -3.98
CA LEU A 127 -7.00 1.39 -4.73
C LEU A 127 -6.37 0.43 -3.72
N SER A 128 -6.66 -0.86 -3.85
CA SER A 128 -6.09 -1.92 -3.04
C SER A 128 -5.12 -2.76 -3.88
N THR A 129 -3.84 -2.83 -3.51
CA THR A 129 -2.87 -3.73 -4.17
C THR A 129 -2.94 -5.13 -3.55
N LEU A 130 -3.37 -6.12 -4.34
CA LEU A 130 -3.61 -7.50 -3.93
C LEU A 130 -2.30 -8.28 -3.77
N HIS A 131 -1.67 -8.18 -2.60
CA HIS A 131 -0.44 -8.92 -2.26
C HIS A 131 -0.64 -10.43 -2.09
N TYR A 132 -1.89 -10.90 -2.08
CA TYR A 132 -2.28 -12.30 -2.08
C TYR A 132 -3.64 -12.46 -2.78
N ASP A 133 -4.03 -13.70 -3.08
CA ASP A 133 -5.37 -13.98 -3.60
C ASP A 133 -6.36 -13.94 -2.41
N PRO A 134 -7.24 -12.92 -2.33
CA PRO A 134 -8.18 -12.81 -1.22
C PRO A 134 -9.09 -14.05 -1.17
N PRO A 135 -9.53 -14.51 0.01
CA PRO A 135 -10.32 -15.74 0.20
C PRO A 135 -11.76 -15.62 -0.34
N LEU A 136 -11.97 -14.80 -1.37
CA LEU A 136 -13.25 -14.54 -2.04
C LEU A 136 -13.80 -15.81 -2.69
N LEU A 137 -12.91 -16.71 -3.13
CA LEU A 137 -13.26 -17.94 -3.84
C LEU A 137 -13.92 -19.01 -2.95
N ALA A 138 -13.57 -19.05 -1.66
CA ALA A 138 -14.00 -20.14 -0.79
C ALA A 138 -15.39 -19.92 -0.16
N HIS A 139 -15.81 -18.66 0.02
CA HIS A 139 -16.96 -18.35 0.89
C HIS A 139 -18.18 -17.77 0.17
N PHE A 140 -18.08 -17.27 -1.07
CA PHE A 140 -19.18 -16.56 -1.68
C PHE A 140 -19.47 -17.00 -3.12
N ARG A 141 -20.52 -17.82 -3.27
CA ARG A 141 -21.23 -18.04 -4.56
C ARG A 141 -21.97 -16.80 -5.07
N LEU A 142 -21.92 -15.69 -4.34
CA LEU A 142 -22.53 -14.42 -4.69
C LEU A 142 -21.46 -13.49 -5.26
N ARG A 143 -21.69 -12.95 -6.47
CA ARG A 143 -20.89 -11.85 -7.01
C ARG A 143 -20.91 -10.70 -6.00
N ILE A 144 -19.74 -10.34 -5.46
CA ILE A 144 -19.62 -9.21 -4.54
C ILE A 144 -19.92 -7.93 -5.31
N ILE A 145 -20.97 -7.22 -4.91
CA ILE A 145 -21.26 -5.88 -5.44
C ILE A 145 -20.31 -4.92 -4.73
N LEU A 146 -19.16 -4.68 -5.36
CA LEU A 146 -18.17 -3.72 -4.87
C LEU A 146 -18.58 -2.32 -5.33
N PRO A 147 -18.61 -1.32 -4.42
CA PRO A 147 -18.93 0.04 -4.83
C PRO A 147 -17.84 0.59 -5.76
N LYS A 148 -18.24 1.51 -6.65
CA LYS A 148 -17.39 2.04 -7.74
C LYS A 148 -16.15 2.80 -7.28
N ASN A 149 -16.11 3.20 -6.01
CA ASN A 149 -14.98 3.87 -5.37
C ASN A 149 -13.89 2.89 -4.88
N THR A 150 -14.12 1.58 -4.93
CA THR A 150 -13.14 0.56 -4.50
C THR A 150 -12.53 -0.13 -5.70
N LEU A 151 -11.26 0.16 -5.97
CA LEU A 151 -10.49 -0.40 -7.09
C LEU A 151 -9.42 -1.35 -6.56
N PHE A 152 -8.99 -2.29 -7.41
CA PHE A 152 -8.00 -3.30 -7.10
C PHE A 152 -6.92 -3.36 -8.18
N GLY A 153 -5.67 -3.54 -7.75
CA GLY A 153 -4.53 -3.84 -8.62
C GLY A 153 -3.94 -5.20 -8.26
N ALA A 154 -3.75 -6.07 -9.24
CA ALA A 154 -3.04 -7.34 -9.07
C ALA A 154 -1.52 -7.14 -9.16
N ILE A 155 -0.74 -8.03 -8.54
CA ILE A 155 0.74 -8.00 -8.58
C ILE A 155 1.33 -8.86 -9.70
N SER A 156 0.49 -9.55 -10.47
CA SER A 156 0.91 -10.34 -11.63
C SER A 156 -0.24 -10.54 -12.61
N GLN A 157 0.09 -10.82 -13.88
CA GLN A 157 -0.88 -11.19 -14.90
C GLN A 157 -1.67 -12.44 -14.51
N ASN A 158 -1.01 -13.45 -13.92
CA ASN A 158 -1.68 -14.68 -13.48
C ASN A 158 -2.72 -14.41 -12.39
N GLN A 159 -2.37 -13.60 -11.38
CA GLN A 159 -3.33 -13.19 -10.36
C GLN A 159 -4.49 -12.39 -10.97
N TYR A 160 -4.20 -11.49 -11.91
CA TYR A 160 -5.22 -10.72 -12.60
C TYR A 160 -6.23 -11.60 -13.31
N LEU A 161 -5.75 -12.56 -14.12
CA LEU A 161 -6.61 -13.46 -14.87
C LEU A 161 -7.49 -14.31 -13.94
N ARG A 162 -6.93 -14.81 -12.83
CA ARG A 162 -7.70 -15.56 -11.82
C ARG A 162 -8.79 -14.73 -11.16
N LEU A 163 -8.50 -13.48 -10.82
CA LEU A 163 -9.41 -12.64 -10.05
C LEU A 163 -10.36 -11.80 -10.93
N LYS A 164 -10.12 -11.70 -12.24
CA LYS A 164 -10.94 -10.87 -13.15
C LYS A 164 -12.39 -11.30 -13.21
N SER A 165 -12.67 -12.61 -13.14
CA SER A 165 -14.03 -13.14 -13.14
C SER A 165 -14.80 -12.79 -11.85
N ILE A 166 -14.09 -12.54 -10.75
CA ILE A 166 -14.67 -12.25 -9.43
C ILE A 166 -14.83 -10.73 -9.22
N LEU A 167 -13.74 -9.98 -9.43
CA LEU A 167 -13.68 -8.54 -9.16
C LEU A 167 -14.14 -7.69 -10.35
N GLY A 168 -14.26 -8.28 -11.54
CA GLY A 168 -14.84 -7.65 -12.72
C GLY A 168 -14.23 -6.28 -13.04
N PRO A 169 -15.04 -5.21 -13.11
CA PRO A 169 -14.56 -3.86 -13.45
C PRO A 169 -13.76 -3.19 -12.32
N ASN A 170 -13.88 -3.67 -11.07
CA ASN A 170 -13.12 -3.12 -9.95
C ASN A 170 -11.65 -3.55 -9.99
N LEU A 171 -11.30 -4.63 -10.71
CA LEU A 171 -9.91 -5.01 -10.98
C LEU A 171 -9.41 -4.30 -12.25
N ILE A 172 -8.64 -3.22 -12.05
CA ILE A 172 -8.33 -2.25 -13.10
C ILE A 172 -7.03 -2.58 -13.85
N ALA A 173 -6.06 -3.17 -13.17
CA ALA A 173 -4.73 -3.42 -13.74
C ALA A 173 -4.01 -4.55 -13.00
N TYR A 174 -2.92 -5.01 -13.60
CA TYR A 174 -1.84 -5.67 -12.88
C TYR A 174 -0.57 -4.85 -13.02
N VAL A 175 0.21 -4.80 -11.95
CA VAL A 175 1.49 -4.10 -11.90
C VAL A 175 2.49 -5.06 -11.29
N HIS A 176 3.56 -5.37 -12.02
CA HIS A 176 4.63 -6.19 -11.48
C HIS A 176 5.38 -5.42 -10.40
N ASN A 177 5.74 -6.12 -9.32
CA ASN A 177 6.62 -5.54 -8.32
C ASN A 177 7.99 -5.25 -8.95
N GLY A 178 8.60 -4.14 -8.54
CA GLY A 178 9.96 -3.76 -8.92
C GLY A 178 10.94 -3.95 -7.77
N LEU A 179 12.22 -4.03 -8.10
CA LEU A 179 13.34 -3.99 -7.16
C LEU A 179 14.27 -2.85 -7.53
N GLU A 180 14.81 -2.16 -6.53
CA GLU A 180 15.88 -1.20 -6.75
C GLU A 180 17.17 -1.97 -7.04
N LEU A 181 17.56 -2.05 -8.32
CA LEU A 181 18.70 -2.87 -8.75
C LEU A 181 20.01 -2.44 -8.09
N ARG A 182 20.14 -1.18 -7.67
CA ARG A 182 21.32 -0.69 -6.95
C ARG A 182 21.49 -1.34 -5.57
N GLU A 183 20.40 -1.78 -4.94
CA GLU A 183 20.42 -2.49 -3.65
C GLU A 183 20.83 -3.97 -3.79
N TYR A 184 20.78 -4.52 -5.01
CA TYR A 184 21.02 -5.94 -5.29
C TYR A 184 22.11 -6.12 -6.36
N PRO A 185 23.39 -5.88 -6.01
CA PRO A 185 24.48 -5.99 -6.97
C PRO A 185 24.62 -7.43 -7.49
N PHE A 186 24.94 -7.54 -8.77
CA PHE A 186 25.19 -8.83 -9.41
C PHE A 186 26.48 -9.48 -8.89
N SER A 187 26.41 -10.72 -8.42
CA SER A 187 27.60 -11.52 -8.08
C SER A 187 28.01 -12.39 -9.26
N ARG A 188 29.27 -12.26 -9.70
CA ARG A 188 29.86 -13.11 -10.77
C ARG A 188 30.27 -14.49 -10.29
N SER A 189 30.54 -14.64 -9.00
CA SER A 189 30.91 -15.90 -8.36
C SER A 189 29.80 -16.36 -7.42
N LYS A 190 29.67 -17.68 -7.31
CA LYS A 190 28.87 -18.32 -6.25
C LYS A 190 29.82 -19.06 -5.33
N ASP A 191 29.55 -19.00 -4.04
CA ASP A 191 30.22 -19.84 -3.05
C ASP A 191 29.57 -21.23 -3.01
N ASP A 192 30.17 -22.17 -2.30
CA ASP A 192 29.65 -23.54 -2.14
C ASP A 192 28.66 -23.63 -0.98
N TYR A 193 27.58 -22.88 -1.08
CA TYR A 193 26.44 -22.99 -0.18
C TYR A 193 25.12 -22.80 -0.93
N PHE A 194 24.04 -23.26 -0.31
CA PHE A 194 22.68 -22.90 -0.69
C PHE A 194 22.07 -22.02 0.39
N ILE A 195 21.48 -20.91 -0.01
CA ILE A 195 20.67 -20.08 0.89
C ILE A 195 19.20 -20.41 0.62
N SER A 196 18.51 -20.88 1.66
CA SER A 196 17.06 -20.82 1.71
C SER A 196 16.65 -19.56 2.48
N ILE A 197 15.86 -18.71 1.85
CA ILE A 197 15.18 -17.63 2.54
C ILE A 197 13.88 -18.23 3.08
N ASN A 198 13.92 -18.74 4.31
CA ASN A 198 12.71 -19.18 5.01
C ASN A 198 11.99 -17.95 5.54
N ILE A 199 10.75 -17.77 5.07
CA ILE A 199 9.84 -16.66 5.42
C ILE A 199 8.76 -17.21 6.34
#